data_AF-X1UZI9-F1
#
_entry.id   AF-X1UZI9-F1
#
_cell.length_a   1.000
_cell.length_b   1.000
_cell.length_c   1.000
_cell.angle_alpha   90.00
_cell.angle_beta   90.00
_cell.angle_gamma   90.00
#
_symmetry.space_group_name_H-M   'P 1'
#
loop_
_entity.id
_entity.type
_entity.pdbx_description
1 polymer ?
#
loop_
_entity_poly.entity_id
_entity_poly.type
_entity_poly.pdbx_seq_one_letter_code
_entity_poly.pdbx_strand_id
1 'polypeptide(L)'
;AALMNPSMIAEFKKIRGMGIGVTGVAQNNPPVIAVLFPGKSDALRGLILAALGMAGTPGEPIEGMQTVTIAGTAGVAYDDNIVIIAQPAEQLAWSVKQYKGVTSKPTLASSNKSFAKVSKKARQENAITIWANVDEVYAGLSKIFPEGQIPSQIRIADGIADFRNIDDLIIFFNIQEHGIAFEENIAFKDGHHCLAYNMIRTPNLSRAGFEAVPAEAVALVSLALGEAESAQAIAAG
;
A
#
# COMPACT_ATOMS: atom_id res chain seq x y z
N ALA A 1 -26.08 2.59 -10.09
CA ALA A 1 -24.71 2.55 -10.60
C ALA A 1 -24.60 3.51 -11.80
N ALA A 2 -24.25 4.78 -11.55
CA ALA A 2 -24.09 5.80 -12.60
C ALA A 2 -23.04 6.85 -12.17
N LEU A 3 -21.98 6.41 -11.48
CA LEU A 3 -21.10 7.29 -10.70
C LEU A 3 -19.63 7.29 -11.16
N MET A 4 -19.33 6.86 -12.39
CA MET A 4 -18.01 7.07 -12.99
C MET A 4 -18.16 7.31 -14.50
N ASN A 5 -18.48 8.54 -14.89
CA ASN A 5 -18.34 8.95 -16.29
C ASN A 5 -16.85 9.23 -16.61
N PRO A 6 -16.45 9.24 -17.89
CA PRO A 6 -15.04 9.44 -18.28
C PRO A 6 -14.42 10.73 -17.72
N SER A 7 -15.21 11.79 -17.56
CA SER A 7 -14.76 13.06 -16.99
C SER A 7 -14.39 12.93 -15.50
N MET A 8 -15.16 12.16 -14.73
CA MET A 8 -14.81 11.87 -13.33
C MET A 8 -13.56 11.01 -13.22
N ILE A 9 -13.39 10.00 -14.08
CA ILE A 9 -12.15 9.20 -14.13
C ILE A 9 -10.94 10.09 -14.46
N ALA A 10 -11.10 11.04 -15.37
CA ALA A 10 -10.05 12.00 -15.72
C ALA A 10 -9.67 12.91 -14.53
N GLU A 11 -10.63 13.30 -13.69
CA GLU A 11 -10.33 14.03 -12.44
C GLU A 11 -9.63 13.14 -11.41
N PHE A 12 -10.07 11.88 -11.24
CA PHE A 12 -9.41 10.94 -10.32
C PHE A 12 -7.96 10.63 -10.71
N LYS A 13 -7.65 10.62 -12.00
CA LYS A 13 -6.26 10.52 -12.51
C LYS A 13 -5.35 11.68 -12.07
N LYS A 14 -5.91 12.79 -11.57
CA LYS A 14 -5.13 13.94 -11.07
C LYS A 14 -4.72 13.79 -9.61
N ILE A 15 -5.19 12.74 -8.91
CA ILE A 15 -4.69 12.40 -7.57
C ILE A 15 -3.18 12.24 -7.65
N ARG A 16 -2.46 12.98 -6.80
CA ARG A 16 -1.00 13.02 -6.82
C ARG A 16 -0.37 11.99 -5.90
N GLY A 17 -1.11 11.47 -4.94
CA GLY A 17 -0.67 10.35 -4.13
C GLY A 17 -1.74 9.88 -3.14
N MET A 18 -1.72 8.60 -2.83
CA MET A 18 -2.53 7.99 -1.78
C MET A 18 -1.66 7.03 -0.97
N GLY A 19 -1.72 7.14 0.35
CA GLY A 19 -1.11 6.19 1.28
C GLY A 19 -2.18 5.45 2.06
N ILE A 20 -2.07 4.13 2.17
CA ILE A 20 -2.96 3.31 3.00
C ILE A 20 -2.09 2.48 3.96
N GLY A 21 -2.31 2.65 5.25
CA GLY A 21 -1.70 1.85 6.30
C GLY A 21 -2.74 1.01 7.02
N VAL A 22 -2.56 -0.31 7.04
CA VAL A 22 -3.36 -1.22 7.86
C VAL A 22 -2.75 -1.24 9.27
N THR A 23 -3.51 -0.79 10.26
CA THR A 23 -3.03 -0.59 11.64
C THR A 23 -3.47 -1.69 12.61
N GLY A 24 -4.13 -2.73 12.11
CA GLY A 24 -4.47 -3.93 12.88
C GLY A 24 -5.23 -4.97 12.08
N VAL A 25 -5.57 -6.08 12.74
CA VAL A 25 -6.27 -7.22 12.14
C VAL A 25 -7.66 -7.36 12.75
N ALA A 26 -8.69 -7.38 11.90
CA ALA A 26 -10.06 -7.65 12.30
C ALA A 26 -10.78 -8.46 11.20
N GLN A 27 -11.77 -9.24 11.60
CA GLN A 27 -12.40 -10.25 10.75
C GLN A 27 -13.16 -9.67 9.55
N ASN A 28 -13.76 -8.48 9.71
CA ASN A 28 -14.57 -7.84 8.66
C ASN A 28 -14.11 -6.43 8.28
N ASN A 29 -13.45 -5.71 9.20
CA ASN A 29 -13.11 -4.31 8.97
C ASN A 29 -11.81 -3.95 9.72
N PRO A 30 -10.64 -4.25 9.14
CA PRO A 30 -9.37 -3.97 9.80
C PRO A 30 -9.24 -2.46 10.08
N PRO A 31 -8.60 -2.07 11.19
CA PRO A 31 -8.19 -0.69 11.40
C PRO A 31 -7.28 -0.22 10.26
N VAL A 32 -7.61 0.94 9.66
CA VAL A 32 -6.92 1.51 8.51
C VAL A 32 -6.82 3.01 8.67
N ILE A 33 -5.65 3.55 8.30
CA ILE A 33 -5.46 4.98 8.05
C ILE A 33 -5.19 5.15 6.56
N ALA A 34 -5.97 5.98 5.89
CA ALA A 34 -5.72 6.40 4.52
C ALA A 34 -5.42 7.91 4.47
N VAL A 35 -4.43 8.28 3.67
CA VAL A 35 -4.07 9.67 3.40
C VAL A 35 -4.13 9.89 1.91
N LEU A 36 -4.93 10.87 1.49
CA LEU A 36 -5.08 11.26 0.10
C LEU A 36 -4.49 12.65 -0.10
N PHE A 37 -3.59 12.77 -1.08
CA PHE A 37 -3.08 14.03 -1.59
C PHE A 37 -3.72 14.31 -2.97
N PRO A 38 -4.85 15.05 -3.02
CA PRO A 38 -5.57 15.32 -4.26
C PRO A 38 -4.80 16.25 -5.21
N GLY A 39 -3.71 16.89 -4.77
CA GLY A 39 -2.97 17.86 -5.56
C GLY A 39 -3.69 19.20 -5.70
N LYS A 40 -3.45 19.91 -6.81
CA LYS A 40 -3.94 21.28 -7.05
C LYS A 40 -5.26 21.36 -7.85
N SER A 41 -5.96 20.25 -8.08
CA SER A 41 -7.23 20.28 -8.84
C SER A 41 -8.39 20.71 -7.93
N ASP A 42 -8.88 21.94 -8.12
CA ASP A 42 -10.06 22.45 -7.37
C ASP A 42 -11.32 21.64 -7.68
N ALA A 43 -11.47 21.14 -8.91
CA ALA A 43 -12.58 20.28 -9.31
C ALA A 43 -12.57 18.96 -8.54
N LEU A 44 -11.40 18.31 -8.44
CA LEU A 44 -11.24 17.07 -7.67
C LEU A 44 -11.52 17.30 -6.19
N ARG A 45 -11.03 18.42 -5.62
CA ARG A 45 -11.33 18.80 -4.23
C ARG A 45 -12.83 18.97 -4.02
N GLY A 46 -13.52 19.70 -4.91
CA GLY A 46 -14.96 19.91 -4.84
C GLY A 46 -15.75 18.59 -4.86
N LEU A 47 -15.34 17.63 -5.71
CA LEU A 47 -15.96 16.30 -5.75
C LEU A 47 -15.74 15.51 -4.45
N ILE A 48 -14.53 15.57 -3.88
CA ILE A 48 -14.23 14.90 -2.61
C ILE A 48 -15.07 15.51 -1.48
N LEU A 49 -15.15 16.83 -1.39
CA LEU A 49 -15.94 17.53 -0.38
C LEU A 49 -17.43 17.19 -0.49
N ALA A 50 -17.97 17.16 -1.71
CA ALA A 50 -19.36 16.77 -1.95
C ALA A 50 -19.63 15.32 -1.50
N ALA A 51 -18.72 14.40 -1.83
CA ALA A 51 -18.82 13.00 -1.42
C ALA A 51 -18.76 12.85 0.12
N LEU A 52 -17.87 13.59 0.79
CA LEU A 52 -17.77 13.59 2.24
C LEU A 52 -19.03 14.15 2.91
N GLY A 53 -19.60 15.23 2.37
CA GLY A 53 -20.85 15.81 2.86
C GLY A 53 -22.07 14.88 2.70
N MET A 54 -22.03 13.95 1.73
CA MET A 54 -23.03 12.90 1.60
C MET A 54 -22.77 11.68 2.50
N ALA A 55 -21.51 11.38 2.78
CA ALA A 55 -21.10 10.16 3.48
C ALA A 55 -21.24 10.26 5.01
N GLY A 56 -21.23 11.46 5.58
CA GLY A 56 -21.27 11.63 7.03
C GLY A 56 -21.70 13.02 7.47
N THR A 57 -21.62 13.26 8.77
CA THR A 57 -21.99 14.55 9.37
C THR A 57 -20.74 15.34 9.75
N PRO A 58 -20.77 16.68 9.66
CA PRO A 58 -19.67 17.51 10.15
C PRO A 58 -19.36 17.20 11.64
N GLY A 59 -18.07 17.16 11.98
CA GLY A 59 -17.58 17.04 13.35
C GLY A 59 -16.87 18.30 13.83
N GLU A 60 -16.33 18.24 15.05
CA GLU A 60 -15.48 19.31 15.59
C GLU A 60 -14.16 19.39 14.80
N PRO A 61 -13.71 20.60 14.39
CA PRO A 61 -12.41 20.77 13.76
C PRO A 61 -11.26 20.29 14.66
N ILE A 62 -10.24 19.67 14.06
CA ILE A 62 -9.04 19.20 14.77
C ILE A 62 -7.83 19.94 14.21
N GLU A 63 -7.14 20.71 15.06
CA GLU A 63 -5.93 21.45 14.67
C GLU A 63 -6.09 22.27 13.36
N GLY A 64 -7.26 22.90 13.21
CA GLY A 64 -7.62 23.71 12.03
C GLY A 64 -8.06 22.93 10.79
N MET A 65 -8.12 21.60 10.84
CA MET A 65 -8.73 20.77 9.78
C MET A 65 -10.23 20.60 10.02
N GLN A 66 -11.01 20.68 8.95
CA GLN A 66 -12.43 20.34 9.00
C GLN A 66 -12.59 18.83 9.16
N THR A 67 -13.64 18.39 9.85
CA THR A 67 -13.87 16.95 10.07
C THR A 67 -15.26 16.50 9.66
N VAL A 68 -15.35 15.23 9.27
CA VAL A 68 -16.60 14.52 9.00
C VAL A 68 -16.57 13.21 9.76
N THR A 69 -17.67 12.90 10.43
CA THR A 69 -17.89 11.63 11.11
C THR A 69 -18.80 10.77 10.25
N ILE A 70 -18.32 9.59 9.87
CA ILE A 70 -19.12 8.56 9.21
C ILE A 70 -19.60 7.64 10.33
N ALA A 71 -20.92 7.65 10.58
CA ALA A 71 -21.51 7.05 11.78
C ALA A 71 -21.01 5.61 12.02
N GLY A 72 -20.46 5.37 13.21
CA GLY A 72 -20.04 4.05 13.69
C GLY A 72 -18.88 3.41 12.92
N THR A 73 -18.18 4.13 12.05
CA THR A 73 -17.17 3.54 11.16
C THR A 73 -15.85 4.33 11.16
N ALA A 74 -15.84 5.50 10.53
CA ALA A 74 -14.61 6.23 10.25
C ALA A 74 -14.74 7.72 10.55
N GLY A 75 -13.60 8.33 10.87
CA GLY A 75 -13.44 9.77 10.93
C GLY A 75 -12.65 10.26 9.72
N VAL A 76 -13.03 11.41 9.18
CA VAL A 76 -12.30 12.08 8.11
C VAL A 76 -11.90 13.47 8.56
N ALA A 77 -10.66 13.87 8.30
CA ALA A 77 -10.19 15.24 8.46
C ALA A 77 -9.61 15.73 7.14
N TYR A 78 -9.88 16.97 6.75
CA TYR A 78 -9.35 17.54 5.52
C TYR A 78 -9.00 19.02 5.64
N ASP A 79 -8.06 19.44 4.80
CA ASP A 79 -7.72 20.83 4.53
C ASP A 79 -7.46 21.02 3.02
N ASP A 80 -6.92 22.18 2.64
CA ASP A 80 -6.60 22.48 1.24
C ASP A 80 -5.48 21.61 0.65
N ASN A 81 -4.80 20.79 1.46
CA ASN A 81 -3.66 19.99 1.01
C ASN A 81 -3.97 18.51 1.01
N ILE A 82 -4.60 17.98 2.07
CA ILE A 82 -4.81 16.54 2.22
C ILE A 82 -6.18 16.18 2.77
N VAL A 83 -6.54 14.92 2.59
CA VAL A 83 -7.63 14.24 3.30
C VAL A 83 -7.04 13.07 4.07
N ILE A 84 -7.33 12.98 5.37
CA ILE A 84 -6.98 11.86 6.24
C ILE A 84 -8.27 11.14 6.60
N ILE A 85 -8.31 9.83 6.37
CA ILE A 85 -9.40 8.95 6.78
C ILE A 85 -8.82 7.98 7.81
N ALA A 86 -9.49 7.85 8.96
CA ALA A 86 -9.08 6.94 10.00
C ALA A 86 -10.26 6.06 10.42
N GLN A 87 -9.99 4.75 10.44
CA GLN A 87 -10.88 3.74 10.94
C GLN A 87 -10.12 2.88 11.97
N PRO A 88 -10.55 2.81 13.23
CA PRO A 88 -11.75 3.47 13.76
C PRO A 88 -11.50 4.98 13.98
N ALA A 89 -12.58 5.77 14.10
CA ALA A 89 -12.54 7.23 14.08
C ALA A 89 -11.64 7.86 15.16
N GLU A 90 -11.42 7.16 16.26
CA GLU A 90 -10.59 7.59 17.40
C GLU A 90 -9.12 7.78 17.00
N GLN A 91 -8.65 7.12 15.94
CA GLN A 91 -7.28 7.30 15.44
C GLN A 91 -7.11 8.65 14.70
N LEU A 92 -8.19 9.32 14.29
CA LEU A 92 -8.14 10.53 13.47
C LEU A 92 -7.38 11.67 14.16
N ALA A 93 -7.67 11.92 15.44
CA ALA A 93 -7.08 13.03 16.17
C ALA A 93 -5.56 12.89 16.30
N TRP A 94 -5.07 11.66 16.50
CA TRP A 94 -3.64 11.38 16.52
C TRP A 94 -3.01 11.65 15.16
N SER A 95 -3.61 11.16 14.07
CA SER A 95 -3.11 11.35 12.70
C SER A 95 -3.06 12.82 12.30
N VAL A 96 -4.08 13.60 12.65
CA VAL A 96 -4.11 15.05 12.39
C VAL A 96 -3.01 15.78 13.17
N LYS A 97 -2.86 15.50 14.47
CA LYS A 97 -1.79 16.11 15.29
C LYS A 97 -0.40 15.78 14.75
N GLN A 98 -0.21 14.55 14.27
CA GLN A 98 1.04 14.12 13.67
C GLN A 98 1.33 14.87 12.36
N TYR A 99 0.32 15.00 11.48
CA TYR A 99 0.43 15.75 10.23
C TYR A 99 0.71 17.24 10.45
N LYS A 100 0.06 17.86 11.43
CA LYS A 100 0.26 19.27 11.78
C LYS A 100 1.55 19.54 12.56
N GLY A 101 2.32 18.50 12.90
CA GLY A 101 3.57 18.63 13.66
C GLY A 101 3.37 19.02 15.13
N VAL A 102 2.16 18.87 15.66
CA VAL A 102 1.82 19.18 17.07
C VAL A 102 2.35 18.11 18.03
N THR A 103 2.63 16.91 17.51
CA THR A 103 3.23 15.79 18.25
C THR A 103 4.42 15.24 17.48
N SER A 104 5.38 14.67 18.20
CA SER A 104 6.58 14.03 17.65
C SER A 104 6.66 12.56 18.04
N LYS A 105 5.51 11.91 18.15
CA LYS A 105 5.45 10.47 18.41
C LYS A 105 6.03 9.70 17.21
N PRO A 106 6.63 8.52 17.43
CA PRO A 106 7.07 7.64 16.36
C PRO A 106 5.99 7.41 15.29
N THR A 107 6.39 7.41 14.03
CA THR A 107 5.54 7.15 12.86
C THR A 107 6.17 6.08 11.98
N LEU A 108 5.39 5.57 11.02
CA LEU A 108 5.89 4.70 9.96
C LEU A 108 7.12 5.31 9.26
N ALA A 109 7.08 6.60 8.94
CA ALA A 109 8.16 7.28 8.23
C ALA A 109 9.41 7.56 9.09
N SER A 110 9.28 7.61 10.42
CA SER A 110 10.38 7.99 11.33
C SER A 110 11.01 6.83 12.07
N SER A 111 10.31 5.70 12.20
CA SER A 111 10.70 4.68 13.19
C SER A 111 10.53 3.24 12.70
N ASN A 112 9.81 2.99 11.61
CA ASN A 112 9.81 1.66 10.99
C ASN A 112 11.09 1.50 10.15
N LYS A 113 11.88 0.47 10.43
CA LYS A 113 13.21 0.25 9.82
C LYS A 113 13.13 0.02 8.32
N SER A 114 12.05 -0.59 7.84
CA SER A 114 11.86 -0.93 6.42
C SER A 114 11.33 0.27 5.64
N PHE A 115 10.28 0.93 6.14
CA PHE A 115 9.67 2.07 5.48
C PHE A 115 10.56 3.33 5.52
N ALA A 116 11.40 3.51 6.56
CA ALA A 116 12.35 4.62 6.61
C ALA A 116 13.37 4.59 5.46
N LYS A 117 13.62 3.42 4.85
CA LYS A 117 14.50 3.26 3.68
C LYS A 117 13.84 3.74 2.38
N VAL A 118 12.51 3.91 2.36
CA VAL A 118 11.80 4.40 1.18
C VAL A 118 12.16 5.87 0.95
N SER A 119 12.80 6.12 -0.20
CA SER A 119 13.26 7.46 -0.55
C SER A 119 12.10 8.46 -0.59
N LYS A 120 12.40 9.74 -0.33
CA LYS A 120 11.41 10.82 -0.47
C LYS A 120 10.83 10.88 -1.88
N LYS A 121 11.67 10.63 -2.90
CA LYS A 121 11.26 10.61 -4.31
C LYS A 121 10.23 9.51 -4.57
N ALA A 122 10.51 8.27 -4.15
CA ALA A 122 9.57 7.15 -4.30
C ALA A 122 8.21 7.46 -3.63
N ARG A 123 8.22 7.98 -2.39
CA ARG A 123 6.98 8.39 -1.69
C ARG A 123 6.16 9.45 -2.42
N GLN A 124 6.77 10.28 -3.25
CA GLN A 124 6.12 11.39 -3.94
C GLN A 124 5.71 11.07 -5.38
N GLU A 125 6.35 10.08 -6.01
CA GLU A 125 6.08 9.68 -7.40
C GLU A 125 5.09 8.51 -7.49
N ASN A 126 4.88 7.77 -6.40
CA ASN A 126 3.92 6.67 -6.37
C ASN A 126 2.48 7.18 -6.33
N ALA A 127 1.64 6.62 -7.22
CA ALA A 127 0.22 6.92 -7.25
C ALA A 127 -0.48 6.36 -6.00
N ILE A 128 -0.09 5.13 -5.59
CA ILE A 128 -0.56 4.49 -4.36
C ILE A 128 0.61 3.80 -3.66
N THR A 129 0.72 4.01 -2.35
CA THR A 129 1.59 3.23 -1.46
C THR A 129 0.75 2.49 -0.44
N ILE A 130 0.88 1.17 -0.40
CA ILE A 130 0.25 0.30 0.60
C ILE A 130 1.35 -0.24 1.51
N TRP A 131 1.16 -0.13 2.83
CA TRP A 131 2.05 -0.72 3.82
C TRP A 131 1.28 -1.63 4.76
N ALA A 132 1.88 -2.78 5.08
CA ALA A 132 1.40 -3.73 6.08
C ALA A 132 2.55 -4.29 6.92
N ASN A 133 2.34 -4.34 8.25
CA ASN A 133 3.15 -5.12 9.18
C ASN A 133 2.75 -6.59 9.05
N VAL A 134 3.49 -7.38 8.29
CA VAL A 134 3.10 -8.77 7.94
C VAL A 134 3.14 -9.66 9.18
N ASP A 135 4.10 -9.42 10.08
CA ASP A 135 4.25 -10.15 11.34
C ASP A 135 3.02 -9.99 12.24
N GLU A 136 2.56 -8.75 12.42
CA GLU A 136 1.37 -8.45 13.21
C GLU A 136 0.09 -8.90 12.50
N VAL A 137 0.06 -8.80 11.16
CA VAL A 137 -1.05 -9.33 10.34
C VAL A 137 -1.18 -10.84 10.52
N TYR A 138 -0.09 -11.58 10.41
CA TYR A 138 -0.07 -13.03 10.55
C TYR A 138 -0.42 -13.46 11.98
N ALA A 139 0.19 -12.85 12.99
CA ALA A 139 -0.12 -13.13 14.40
C ALA A 139 -1.59 -12.83 14.74
N GLY A 140 -2.19 -11.81 14.12
CA GLY A 140 -3.62 -11.51 14.23
C GLY A 140 -4.50 -12.54 13.52
N LEU A 141 -4.12 -12.99 12.32
CA LEU A 141 -4.86 -14.02 11.57
C LEU A 141 -4.92 -15.34 12.34
N SER A 142 -3.84 -15.77 13.00
CA SER A 142 -3.83 -16.97 13.86
C SER A 142 -4.77 -16.87 15.07
N LYS A 143 -5.17 -15.66 15.49
CA LYS A 143 -6.15 -15.45 16.57
C LYS A 143 -7.59 -15.46 16.05
N ILE A 144 -7.80 -15.09 14.80
CA ILE A 144 -9.12 -15.02 14.15
C ILE A 144 -9.53 -16.39 13.61
N PHE A 145 -8.57 -17.16 13.10
CA PHE A 145 -8.80 -18.50 12.55
C PHE A 145 -8.22 -19.55 13.49
N PRO A 146 -9.04 -20.47 14.05
CA PRO A 146 -8.54 -21.63 14.76
C PRO A 146 -7.53 -22.42 13.92
N GLU A 147 -6.63 -23.18 14.57
CA GLU A 147 -5.67 -24.03 13.86
C GLU A 147 -6.36 -24.90 12.79
N GLY A 148 -5.83 -24.87 11.56
CA GLY A 148 -6.40 -25.61 10.43
C GLY A 148 -7.55 -24.92 9.68
N GLN A 149 -8.05 -23.78 10.15
CA GLN A 149 -9.13 -23.03 9.50
C GLN A 149 -8.68 -21.78 8.73
N ILE A 150 -7.38 -21.51 8.68
CA ILE A 150 -6.84 -20.46 7.80
C ILE A 150 -7.25 -20.79 6.34
N PRO A 151 -7.84 -19.84 5.60
CA PRO A 151 -8.22 -20.03 4.20
C PRO A 151 -7.08 -20.63 3.36
N SER A 152 -7.42 -21.54 2.44
CA SER A 152 -6.43 -22.27 1.64
C SER A 152 -5.52 -21.35 0.84
N GLN A 153 -6.02 -20.21 0.34
CA GLN A 153 -5.19 -19.24 -0.38
C GLN A 153 -4.10 -18.65 0.53
N ILE A 154 -4.43 -18.32 1.77
CA ILE A 154 -3.46 -17.76 2.73
C ILE A 154 -2.44 -18.81 3.13
N ARG A 155 -2.84 -20.08 3.28
CA ARG A 155 -1.89 -21.18 3.58
C ARG A 155 -0.92 -21.45 2.44
N ILE A 156 -1.39 -21.40 1.19
CA ILE A 156 -0.53 -21.56 0.01
C ILE A 156 0.45 -20.39 -0.08
N ALA A 157 -0.03 -19.16 0.12
CA ALA A 157 0.82 -17.98 0.14
C ALA A 157 1.85 -18.03 1.28
N ASP A 158 1.48 -18.46 2.49
CA ASP A 158 2.40 -18.68 3.61
C ASP A 158 3.43 -19.78 3.30
N GLY A 159 3.04 -20.85 2.61
CA GLY A 159 3.98 -21.90 2.20
C GLY A 159 5.03 -21.46 1.18
N ILE A 160 4.78 -20.37 0.45
CA ILE A 160 5.69 -19.82 -0.56
C ILE A 160 6.51 -18.65 0.00
N ALA A 161 5.82 -17.70 0.64
CA ALA A 161 6.40 -16.46 1.13
C ALA A 161 6.99 -16.58 2.54
N ASP A 162 6.56 -17.58 3.31
CA ASP A 162 6.90 -17.78 4.73
C ASP A 162 6.66 -16.52 5.57
N PHE A 163 5.37 -16.18 5.75
CA PHE A 163 4.96 -14.92 6.36
C PHE A 163 5.50 -14.74 7.79
N ARG A 164 5.79 -15.84 8.49
CA ARG A 164 6.40 -15.83 9.83
C ARG A 164 7.80 -15.22 9.86
N ASN A 165 8.45 -15.12 8.70
CA ASN A 165 9.79 -14.59 8.56
C ASN A 165 9.83 -13.26 7.78
N ILE A 166 8.68 -12.65 7.52
CA ILE A 166 8.57 -11.33 6.89
C ILE A 166 8.24 -10.29 7.96
N ASP A 167 9.10 -9.28 8.09
CA ASP A 167 8.84 -8.12 8.95
C ASP A 167 7.82 -7.18 8.31
N ASP A 168 8.05 -6.77 7.06
CA ASP A 168 7.24 -5.75 6.39
C ASP A 168 6.97 -6.09 4.92
N LEU A 169 5.80 -5.69 4.45
CA LEU A 169 5.42 -5.65 3.04
C LEU A 169 5.11 -4.20 2.64
N ILE A 170 5.80 -3.72 1.60
CA ILE A 170 5.54 -2.42 0.99
C ILE A 170 5.20 -2.63 -0.48
N ILE A 171 4.05 -2.15 -0.90
CA ILE A 171 3.61 -2.23 -2.29
C ILE A 171 3.48 -0.81 -2.85
N PHE A 172 4.10 -0.59 -4.01
CA PHE A 172 4.01 0.64 -4.77
C PHE A 172 3.28 0.39 -6.09
N PHE A 173 2.28 1.22 -6.36
CA PHE A 173 1.66 1.34 -7.66
C PHE A 173 2.04 2.66 -8.28
N ASN A 174 2.62 2.62 -9.48
CA ASN A 174 3.02 3.79 -10.24
C ASN A 174 2.29 3.80 -11.59
N ILE A 175 1.72 4.95 -11.95
CA ILE A 175 1.10 5.18 -13.26
C ILE A 175 2.09 6.01 -14.07
N GLN A 176 2.73 5.39 -15.04
CA GLN A 176 3.66 6.02 -15.97
C GLN A 176 2.94 6.36 -17.30
N GLU A 177 3.55 7.21 -18.12
CA GLU A 177 2.96 7.70 -19.37
C GLU A 177 2.56 6.59 -20.36
N HIS A 178 3.19 5.42 -20.27
CA HIS A 178 2.95 4.27 -21.15
C HIS A 178 2.55 2.97 -20.42
N GLY A 179 2.25 3.02 -19.12
CA GLY A 179 1.89 1.79 -18.39
C GLY A 179 1.69 1.95 -16.90
N ILE A 180 1.31 0.83 -16.27
CA ILE A 180 1.23 0.68 -14.81
C ILE A 180 2.44 -0.13 -14.38
N ALA A 181 3.20 0.38 -13.41
CA ALA A 181 4.27 -0.35 -12.75
C ALA A 181 3.83 -0.74 -11.34
N PHE A 182 4.12 -1.99 -10.97
CA PHE A 182 3.90 -2.56 -9.66
C PHE A 182 5.27 -2.95 -9.08
N GLU A 183 5.59 -2.43 -7.90
CA GLU A 183 6.81 -2.77 -7.19
C GLU A 183 6.44 -3.25 -5.78
N GLU A 184 6.92 -4.43 -5.42
CA GLU A 184 6.70 -5.04 -4.11
C GLU A 184 8.05 -5.21 -3.42
N ASN A 185 8.18 -4.64 -2.23
CA ASN A 185 9.36 -4.77 -1.38
C ASN A 185 8.97 -5.57 -0.13
N ILE A 186 9.63 -6.71 0.05
CA ILE A 186 9.45 -7.61 1.18
C ILE A 186 10.71 -7.53 2.05
N ALA A 187 10.55 -7.13 3.31
CA ALA A 187 11.64 -7.15 4.29
C ALA A 187 11.55 -8.43 5.13
N PHE A 188 12.59 -9.26 5.08
CA PHE A 188 12.68 -10.48 5.88
C PHE A 188 13.44 -10.25 7.18
N LYS A 189 13.15 -11.10 8.18
CA LYS A 189 13.89 -11.16 9.45
C LYS A 189 15.35 -11.57 9.23
N ASP A 190 16.22 -11.07 10.10
CA ASP A 190 17.65 -11.42 10.10
C ASP A 190 17.86 -12.94 10.20
N GLY A 191 18.72 -13.49 9.34
CA GLY A 191 19.05 -14.92 9.31
C GLY A 191 18.03 -15.82 8.59
N HIS A 192 16.99 -15.24 7.99
CA HIS A 192 16.01 -16.02 7.23
C HIS A 192 16.59 -16.55 5.90
N HIS A 193 16.38 -17.84 5.66
CA HIS A 193 16.70 -18.52 4.40
C HIS A 193 15.42 -18.99 3.74
N CYS A 194 14.78 -18.13 2.94
CA CYS A 194 13.59 -18.51 2.19
C CYS A 194 13.94 -19.62 1.17
N LEU A 195 13.36 -20.82 1.36
CA LEU A 195 13.61 -21.99 0.50
C LEU A 195 13.23 -21.70 -0.96
N ALA A 196 12.15 -20.96 -1.20
CA ALA A 196 11.75 -20.55 -2.55
C ALA A 196 12.77 -19.60 -3.21
N TYR A 197 13.32 -18.63 -2.48
CA TYR A 197 14.40 -17.75 -2.96
C TYR A 197 15.71 -18.52 -3.22
N ASN A 198 16.00 -19.54 -2.42
CA ASN A 198 17.16 -20.38 -2.64
C ASN A 198 16.99 -21.34 -3.82
N MET A 199 15.75 -21.73 -4.15
CA MET A 199 15.42 -22.59 -5.29
C MET A 199 15.24 -21.83 -6.61
N ILE A 200 14.80 -20.57 -6.55
CA ILE A 200 14.61 -19.71 -7.72
C ILE A 200 15.77 -18.70 -7.75
N ARG A 201 16.95 -19.16 -8.19
CA ARG A 201 18.12 -18.29 -8.48
C ARG A 201 18.29 -18.10 -9.98
N THR A 202 17.17 -17.95 -10.68
CA THR A 202 17.18 -17.72 -12.13
C THR A 202 17.67 -16.29 -12.39
N PRO A 203 18.59 -16.12 -13.36
CA PRO A 203 19.02 -14.79 -13.77
C PRO A 203 17.86 -14.02 -14.40
N ASN A 204 17.97 -12.69 -14.43
CA ASN A 204 17.05 -11.87 -15.23
C ASN A 204 17.03 -12.38 -16.67
N LEU A 205 15.83 -12.53 -17.25
CA LEU A 205 15.69 -12.86 -18.67
C LEU A 205 16.36 -11.76 -19.51
N SER A 206 17.27 -12.18 -20.40
CA SER A 206 17.89 -11.27 -21.36
C SER A 206 16.88 -10.86 -22.43
N ARG A 207 17.21 -9.83 -23.21
CA ARG A 207 16.43 -9.46 -24.39
C ARG A 207 16.20 -10.66 -25.32
N ALA A 208 17.21 -11.51 -25.53
CA ALA A 208 17.10 -12.73 -26.31
C ALA A 208 16.15 -13.76 -25.67
N GLY A 209 16.10 -13.83 -24.33
CA GLY A 209 15.13 -14.65 -23.62
C GLY A 209 13.67 -14.22 -23.88
N PHE A 210 13.44 -12.91 -24.05
CA PHE A 210 12.13 -12.39 -24.42
C PHE A 210 11.77 -12.55 -25.90
N GLU A 211 12.75 -12.75 -26.79
CA GLU A 211 12.48 -13.05 -28.21
C GLU A 211 11.80 -14.42 -28.41
N ALA A 212 11.84 -15.30 -27.40
CA ALA A 212 11.09 -16.56 -27.40
C ALA A 212 9.59 -16.38 -27.12
N VAL A 213 9.15 -15.19 -26.69
CA VAL A 213 7.75 -14.88 -26.42
C VAL A 213 7.11 -14.29 -27.68
N PRO A 214 6.06 -14.91 -28.25
CA PRO A 214 5.38 -14.38 -29.43
C PRO A 214 4.81 -12.98 -29.18
N ALA A 215 4.78 -12.15 -30.23
CA ALA A 215 4.24 -10.78 -30.14
C ALA A 215 2.75 -10.75 -29.78
N GLU A 216 2.04 -11.86 -29.99
CA GLU A 216 0.62 -12.04 -29.68
C GLU A 216 0.36 -12.44 -28.21
N ALA A 217 1.39 -12.59 -27.39
CA ALA A 217 1.24 -12.96 -25.98
C ALA A 217 0.40 -11.91 -25.22
N VAL A 218 -0.67 -12.38 -24.59
CA VAL A 218 -1.61 -11.52 -23.84
C VAL A 218 -1.13 -11.16 -22.44
N ALA A 219 -0.16 -11.92 -21.90
CA ALA A 219 0.48 -11.67 -20.61
C ALA A 219 1.85 -12.35 -20.58
N LEU A 220 2.78 -11.74 -19.84
CA LEU A 220 4.11 -12.27 -19.58
C LEU A 220 4.42 -12.13 -18.09
N VAL A 221 4.82 -13.22 -17.46
CA VAL A 221 5.30 -13.23 -16.08
C VAL A 221 6.74 -13.69 -16.11
N SER A 222 7.66 -12.81 -15.68
CA SER A 222 9.07 -13.12 -15.51
C SER A 222 9.41 -13.06 -14.02
N LEU A 223 10.04 -14.11 -13.51
CA LEU A 223 10.47 -14.23 -12.12
C LEU A 223 12.00 -14.40 -12.10
N ALA A 224 12.68 -13.44 -11.52
CA ALA A 224 14.12 -13.48 -11.32
C ALA A 224 14.43 -12.92 -9.92
N LEU A 225 15.22 -13.66 -9.15
CA LEU A 225 15.55 -13.32 -7.76
C LEU A 225 17.08 -13.32 -7.51
N GLY A 226 17.87 -13.29 -8.60
CA GLY A 226 19.33 -13.11 -8.56
C GLY A 226 19.76 -11.78 -9.19
N GLU A 227 20.91 -11.24 -8.75
CA GLU A 227 21.54 -10.12 -9.45
C GLU A 227 21.91 -10.52 -10.88
N ALA A 228 21.70 -9.59 -11.82
CA ALA A 228 22.01 -9.79 -13.25
C ALA A 228 23.47 -10.19 -13.49
N GLU A 229 24.37 -9.86 -12.56
CA GLU A 229 25.81 -10.15 -12.63
C GLU A 229 26.25 -11.36 -11.79
N SER A 230 25.31 -12.16 -11.27
CA SER A 230 25.68 -13.38 -10.55
C SER A 230 26.49 -14.33 -11.44
N ALA A 231 27.47 -15.03 -10.88
CA ALA A 231 28.32 -15.96 -11.63
C ALA A 231 27.50 -17.05 -12.38
N GLN A 232 26.31 -17.38 -11.88
CA GLN A 232 25.37 -18.27 -12.57
C GLN A 232 24.60 -17.59 -13.71
N ALA A 233 24.34 -16.27 -13.65
CA ALA A 233 23.79 -15.51 -14.76
C ALA A 233 24.75 -15.46 -15.96
N ILE A 234 26.04 -15.32 -15.68
CA ILE A 234 27.10 -15.36 -16.69
C ILE A 234 27.25 -16.77 -17.29
N ALA A 235 27.01 -17.83 -16.51
CA ALA A 235 27.09 -19.21 -16.97
C ALA A 235 25.85 -19.70 -17.74
N ALA A 236 24.72 -19.00 -17.62
CA ALA A 236 23.44 -19.32 -18.26
C ALA A 236 23.12 -18.45 -19.50
N GLY A 237 23.95 -17.44 -19.79
CA GLY A 237 23.93 -16.67 -21.04
C GLY A 237 24.82 -17.29 -22.10
#